data_AF-A0A969SS64-F1
#
_entry.id   AF-A0A969SS64-F1
#
_cell.length_a   1.000
_cell.length_b   1.000
_cell.length_c   1.000
_cell.angle_alpha   90.00
_cell.angle_beta   90.00
_cell.angle_gamma   90.00
#
_symmetry.space_group_name_H-M   'P 1'
#
loop_
_entity.id
_entity.type
_entity.pdbx_description
1 polymer ?
#
loop_
_entity_poly.entity_id
_entity_poly.type
_entity_poly.pdbx_seq_one_letter_code
_entity_poly.pdbx_strand_id
1 'polypeptide(L)'
;MAQTTFEKTMRNVSISDDHKPRQQKFIRRSWQVEVTINQTEHSKLKAFMGMEVEYYNHIVSGLSSRMRTTPDAILEANEDLEKLYLLCAKLGYDPYPHFLSRKLTFEEGEEPVLPKELEPYRNLFFGVDGKGVRKFTDRIALMCQLFSPKLPILADVRRNIAKEVLTFYREQVKASMQSVPKNLQTEQLYKAAPQSLEILDNIRKRHLQIPKSAIKVYWNEEKEQTEFTIPYCGHKVIVPTMNFATDLTQWNLVILHQEPGSMPKLSTPWVLDIRHVLESYLIKYTDVRNAYAGSAFQQAKKGMR
;
A
#
# COMPACT_ATOMS: atom_id res chain seq x y z
N MET A 1 -31.27 7.91 -22.54
CA MET A 1 -30.02 7.12 -22.53
C MET A 1 -29.44 7.21 -21.13
N ALA A 2 -29.48 6.12 -20.37
CA ALA A 2 -28.99 6.09 -18.98
C ALA A 2 -27.52 5.65 -18.99
N GLN A 3 -26.60 6.54 -18.62
CA GLN A 3 -25.22 6.20 -18.36
C GLN A 3 -25.12 5.54 -16.98
N THR A 4 -24.90 4.23 -16.95
CA THR A 4 -24.59 3.48 -15.73
C THR A 4 -23.09 3.61 -15.45
N THR A 5 -22.72 4.48 -14.52
CA THR A 5 -21.34 4.65 -14.04
C THR A 5 -21.08 3.59 -12.98
N PHE A 6 -20.27 2.58 -13.30
CA PHE A 6 -19.79 1.61 -12.32
C PHE A 6 -18.47 2.12 -11.70
N GLU A 7 -18.54 2.75 -10.53
CA GLU A 7 -17.38 3.03 -9.70
C GLU A 7 -16.88 1.73 -9.07
N LYS A 8 -15.85 1.11 -9.65
CA LYS A 8 -15.14 -0.01 -9.02
C LYS A 8 -13.91 0.54 -8.31
N THR A 9 -14.09 0.89 -7.03
CA THR A 9 -12.99 1.26 -6.12
C THR A 9 -12.03 0.08 -5.98
N MET A 10 -10.71 0.33 -6.02
CA MET A 10 -9.69 -0.70 -5.69
C MET A 10 -10.08 -1.43 -4.44
N ARG A 11 -10.33 -2.75 -4.58
CA ARG A 11 -10.69 -3.69 -3.52
C ARG A 11 -11.08 -2.96 -2.22
N ASN A 12 -12.18 -2.23 -2.30
CA ASN A 12 -13.02 -2.10 -1.14
C ASN A 12 -13.30 -3.54 -0.78
N VAL A 13 -12.85 -3.98 0.37
CA VAL A 13 -13.44 -5.17 0.97
C VAL A 13 -14.84 -4.76 1.39
N SER A 14 -15.72 -4.52 0.42
CA SER A 14 -17.14 -4.77 0.57
C SER A 14 -17.24 -6.29 0.63
N ILE A 15 -17.21 -6.84 1.84
CA ILE A 15 -17.89 -8.12 2.07
C ILE A 15 -19.37 -7.77 2.02
N SER A 16 -19.90 -7.68 0.81
CA SER A 16 -21.29 -8.02 0.57
C SER A 16 -21.26 -9.55 0.53
N ASP A 17 -21.66 -10.14 1.66
CA ASP A 17 -22.04 -11.55 1.72
C ASP A 17 -23.26 -11.70 0.82
N ASP A 18 -23.04 -12.02 -0.44
CA ASP A 18 -24.03 -12.76 -1.21
C ASP A 18 -23.32 -13.78 -2.11
N HIS A 19 -23.54 -15.04 -1.71
CA HIS A 19 -23.26 -16.27 -2.44
C HIS A 19 -21.80 -16.67 -2.68
N LYS A 20 -21.21 -17.35 -1.67
CA LYS A 20 -20.69 -18.72 -1.80
C LYS A 20 -20.35 -19.33 -0.43
N PRO A 21 -20.73 -20.59 -0.15
CA PRO A 21 -20.47 -21.23 1.14
C PRO A 21 -19.02 -21.74 1.22
N ARG A 22 -18.42 -21.64 2.40
CA ARG A 22 -17.09 -22.15 2.81
C ARG A 22 -15.88 -21.26 2.49
N GLN A 23 -15.80 -20.10 3.13
CA GLN A 23 -14.51 -19.62 3.65
C GLN A 23 -14.62 -19.51 5.16
N GLN A 24 -13.62 -20.06 5.86
CA GLN A 24 -13.53 -20.10 7.32
C GLN A 24 -13.81 -18.72 7.90
N LYS A 25 -14.71 -18.66 8.89
CA LYS A 25 -14.93 -17.51 9.76
C LYS A 25 -13.63 -17.17 10.50
N PHE A 26 -12.71 -16.46 9.84
CA PHE A 26 -11.71 -15.67 10.55
C PHE A 26 -12.49 -14.56 11.25
N ILE A 27 -12.63 -14.68 12.56
CA ILE A 27 -13.17 -13.61 13.40
C ILE A 27 -12.24 -12.41 13.20
N ARG A 28 -12.63 -11.49 12.33
CA ARG A 28 -11.94 -10.22 12.11
C ARG A 28 -12.18 -9.36 13.35
N ARG A 29 -11.40 -9.58 14.40
CA ARG A 29 -11.35 -8.66 15.53
C ARG A 29 -10.66 -7.39 15.04
N SER A 30 -11.43 -6.32 14.88
CA SER A 30 -10.93 -4.96 14.75
C SER A 30 -11.21 -4.25 16.05
N TRP A 31 -10.16 -3.75 16.71
CA TRP A 31 -10.31 -2.86 17.85
C TRP A 31 -10.15 -1.44 17.37
N GLN A 32 -11.05 -0.54 17.79
CA GLN A 32 -10.98 0.88 17.52
C GLN A 32 -10.87 1.58 18.86
N VAL A 33 -9.82 2.36 19.07
CA VAL A 33 -9.60 3.04 20.35
C VAL A 33 -9.22 4.49 20.11
N GLU A 34 -9.84 5.40 20.87
CA GLU A 34 -9.44 6.79 20.90
C GLU A 34 -8.05 6.91 21.53
N VAL A 35 -7.19 7.72 20.92
CA VAL A 35 -5.80 7.85 21.36
C VAL A 35 -5.41 9.30 21.57
N THR A 36 -4.54 9.50 22.55
CA THR A 36 -3.93 10.80 22.78
C THR A 36 -2.66 10.94 21.96
N ILE A 37 -2.62 11.97 21.12
CA ILE A 37 -1.44 12.36 20.33
C ILE A 37 -1.02 13.78 20.76
N ASN A 38 0.28 14.00 20.92
CA ASN A 38 0.81 15.32 21.19
C ASN A 38 0.49 16.28 20.02
N GLN A 39 0.01 17.48 20.33
CA GLN A 39 -0.42 18.48 19.34
C GLN A 39 0.67 18.81 18.30
N THR A 40 1.94 18.79 18.69
CA THR A 40 3.08 19.05 17.79
C THR A 40 3.29 17.96 16.74
N GLU A 41 2.74 16.76 16.95
CA GLU A 41 2.84 15.62 16.02
C GLU A 41 1.73 15.62 14.96
N HIS A 42 0.64 16.37 15.14
CA HIS A 42 -0.50 16.38 14.20
C HIS A 42 -0.07 16.79 12.79
N SER A 43 0.72 17.85 12.65
CA SER A 43 1.21 18.34 11.36
C SER A 43 2.15 17.34 10.68
N LYS A 44 3.00 16.65 11.46
CA LYS A 44 3.91 15.61 10.95
C LYS A 44 3.13 14.41 10.43
N LEU A 45 2.15 13.92 11.18
CA LEU A 45 1.29 12.81 10.74
C LEU A 45 0.55 13.14 9.43
N LYS A 46 0.03 14.37 9.30
CA LYS A 46 -0.58 14.85 8.05
C LYS A 46 0.44 14.91 6.89
N ALA A 47 1.67 15.35 7.16
CA ALA A 47 2.73 15.35 6.16
C ALA A 47 3.04 13.93 5.68
N PHE A 48 3.16 12.94 6.58
CA PHE A 48 3.35 11.54 6.20
C PHE A 48 2.18 10.97 5.39
N MET A 49 0.94 11.35 5.70
CA MET A 49 -0.22 10.97 4.86
C MET A 49 -0.07 11.52 3.45
N GLY A 50 0.32 12.79 3.32
CA GLY A 50 0.59 13.43 2.02
C GLY A 50 1.71 12.74 1.24
N MET A 51 2.79 12.33 1.91
CA MET A 51 3.88 11.60 1.28
C MET A 51 3.44 10.20 0.81
N GLU A 52 2.62 9.49 1.58
CA GLU A 52 2.01 8.23 1.11
C GLU A 52 1.08 8.45 -0.11
N VAL A 53 0.34 9.57 -0.18
CA VAL A 53 -0.44 9.96 -1.39
C VAL A 53 0.47 10.23 -2.57
N GLU A 54 1.54 10.99 -2.37
CA GLU A 54 2.50 11.35 -3.42
C GLU A 54 3.12 10.10 -4.04
N TYR A 55 3.57 9.16 -3.21
CA TYR A 55 4.13 7.88 -3.66
C TYR A 55 3.10 7.06 -4.45
N TYR A 56 1.87 6.97 -3.94
CA TYR A 56 0.78 6.28 -4.63
C TYR A 56 0.49 6.90 -6.01
N ASN A 57 0.35 8.23 -6.07
CA ASN A 57 0.04 8.96 -7.29
C ASN A 57 1.16 8.85 -8.33
N HIS A 58 2.41 8.82 -7.89
CA HIS A 58 3.56 8.60 -8.76
C HIS A 58 3.44 7.26 -9.50
N ILE A 59 3.20 6.16 -8.77
CA ILE A 59 3.07 4.83 -9.35
C ILE A 59 1.83 4.75 -10.26
N VAL A 60 0.69 5.26 -9.80
CA VAL A 60 -0.56 5.28 -10.58
C VAL A 60 -0.38 6.02 -11.90
N SER A 61 0.25 7.19 -11.88
CA SER A 61 0.49 7.98 -13.08
C SER A 61 1.40 7.23 -14.07
N GLY A 62 2.48 6.62 -13.56
CA GLY A 62 3.41 5.87 -14.40
C GLY A 62 2.83 4.59 -14.98
N LEU A 63 2.02 3.83 -14.23
CA LEU A 63 1.37 2.61 -14.72
C LEU A 63 0.17 2.92 -15.62
N SER A 64 -0.61 3.96 -15.35
CA SER A 64 -1.73 4.38 -16.23
C SER A 64 -1.25 4.67 -17.65
N SER A 65 -0.12 5.36 -17.78
CA SER A 65 0.50 5.64 -19.07
C SER A 65 0.95 4.35 -19.77
N ARG A 66 1.65 3.47 -19.04
CA ARG A 66 2.17 2.19 -19.57
C ARG A 66 1.08 1.19 -19.93
N MET A 67 -0.02 1.17 -19.20
CA MET A 67 -1.18 0.31 -19.50
C MET A 67 -1.72 0.54 -20.92
N ARG A 68 -1.59 1.76 -21.45
CA ARG A 68 -2.03 2.11 -22.80
C ARG A 68 -0.93 1.91 -23.85
N THR A 69 0.32 2.26 -23.52
CA THR A 69 1.43 2.30 -24.49
C THR A 69 2.21 0.99 -24.57
N THR A 70 2.37 0.30 -23.44
CA THR A 70 3.25 -0.86 -23.25
C THR A 70 2.64 -1.86 -22.24
N PRO A 71 1.43 -2.39 -22.48
CA PRO A 71 0.75 -3.30 -21.55
C PRO A 71 1.56 -4.56 -21.23
N ASP A 72 2.36 -5.04 -22.19
CA ASP A 72 3.24 -6.19 -22.00
C ASP A 72 4.25 -5.98 -20.88
N ALA A 73 4.77 -4.76 -20.67
CA ALA A 73 5.70 -4.47 -19.57
C ALA A 73 5.07 -4.67 -18.18
N ILE A 74 3.74 -4.54 -18.07
CA ILE A 74 2.98 -4.80 -16.84
C ILE A 74 2.70 -6.31 -16.67
N LEU A 75 2.53 -7.05 -17.77
CA LEU A 75 2.29 -8.50 -17.76
C LEU A 75 3.57 -9.33 -17.61
N GLU A 76 4.67 -8.86 -18.19
CA GLU A 76 6.01 -9.46 -18.12
C GLU A 76 6.56 -9.49 -16.70
N ALA A 77 5.91 -8.81 -15.74
CA ALA A 77 6.15 -8.94 -14.31
C ALA A 77 5.80 -10.37 -13.81
N ASN A 78 6.66 -11.32 -14.16
CA ASN A 78 6.70 -12.65 -13.59
C ASN A 78 7.02 -12.58 -12.09
N GLU A 79 6.99 -13.71 -11.39
CA GLU A 79 7.17 -13.72 -9.94
C GLU A 79 8.48 -13.06 -9.48
N ASP A 80 9.57 -13.24 -10.24
CA ASP A 80 10.88 -12.66 -9.91
C ASP A 80 10.94 -11.15 -10.17
N LEU A 81 10.39 -10.68 -11.28
CA LEU A 81 10.32 -9.25 -11.59
C LEU A 81 9.35 -8.51 -10.67
N GLU A 82 8.23 -9.14 -10.31
CA GLU A 82 7.33 -8.60 -9.29
C GLU A 82 8.08 -8.43 -7.96
N LYS A 83 8.78 -9.46 -7.49
CA LYS A 83 9.59 -9.38 -6.26
C LYS A 83 10.67 -8.29 -6.37
N LEU A 84 11.33 -8.17 -7.52
CA LEU A 84 12.32 -7.14 -7.79
C LEU A 84 11.72 -5.72 -7.65
N TYR A 85 10.60 -5.45 -8.31
CA TYR A 85 9.91 -4.16 -8.24
C TYR A 85 9.49 -3.81 -6.82
N LEU A 86 8.98 -4.80 -6.08
CA LEU A 86 8.57 -4.62 -4.69
C LEU A 86 9.76 -4.41 -3.74
N LEU A 87 10.93 -4.97 -4.04
CA LEU A 87 12.17 -4.70 -3.31
C LEU A 87 12.72 -3.31 -3.63
N CYS A 88 12.72 -2.89 -4.89
CA CYS A 88 13.06 -1.51 -5.28
C CYS A 88 12.15 -0.50 -4.56
N ALA A 89 10.83 -0.77 -4.48
CA ALA A 89 9.89 0.00 -3.68
C ALA A 89 10.24 0.04 -2.19
N LYS A 90 10.48 -1.14 -1.60
CA LYS A 90 10.82 -1.27 -0.18
C LYS A 90 12.08 -0.48 0.16
N LEU A 91 13.11 -0.59 -0.66
CA LEU A 91 14.42 0.01 -0.41
C LEU A 91 14.50 1.48 -0.85
N GLY A 92 13.60 1.93 -1.74
CA GLY A 92 13.77 3.21 -2.44
C GLY A 92 15.04 3.24 -3.28
N TYR A 93 15.38 2.10 -3.89
CA TYR A 93 16.60 1.91 -4.67
C TYR A 93 16.29 2.02 -6.16
N ASP A 94 16.86 3.04 -6.81
CA ASP A 94 16.74 3.26 -8.26
C ASP A 94 17.96 2.63 -8.98
N PRO A 95 17.80 1.51 -9.69
CA PRO A 95 18.87 0.90 -10.47
C PRO A 95 19.15 1.61 -11.81
N TYR A 96 18.30 2.57 -12.21
CA TYR A 96 18.39 3.23 -13.51
C TYR A 96 19.74 3.93 -13.78
N PRO A 97 20.36 4.66 -12.82
CA PRO A 97 21.68 5.24 -13.02
C PRO A 97 22.76 4.18 -13.37
N HIS A 98 22.69 3.00 -12.74
CA HIS A 98 23.61 1.89 -13.04
C HIS A 98 23.35 1.30 -14.42
N PHE A 99 22.09 1.26 -14.85
CA PHE A 99 21.73 0.83 -16.19
C PHE A 99 22.29 1.78 -17.27
N LEU A 100 22.19 3.10 -17.07
CA LEU A 100 22.69 4.12 -18.00
C LEU A 100 24.21 4.07 -18.24
N SER A 101 24.98 3.54 -17.29
CA SER A 101 26.43 3.39 -17.45
C SER A 101 26.82 2.51 -18.65
N ARG A 102 25.88 1.70 -19.17
CA ARG A 102 26.04 0.76 -20.31
C ARG A 102 27.22 -0.22 -20.20
N LYS A 103 27.94 -0.26 -19.07
CA LYS A 103 28.96 -1.27 -18.81
C LYS A 103 28.27 -2.63 -18.72
N LEU A 104 28.53 -3.49 -19.71
CA LEU A 104 28.07 -4.88 -19.77
C LEU A 104 29.01 -5.81 -18.98
N THR A 105 30.28 -5.41 -18.88
CA THR A 105 31.31 -6.05 -18.07
C THR A 105 31.92 -4.97 -17.18
N PHE A 106 32.07 -5.31 -15.90
CA PHE A 106 32.82 -4.51 -14.95
C PHE A 106 34.18 -5.18 -14.76
N GLU A 107 35.25 -4.39 -14.64
CA GLU A 107 36.50 -4.94 -14.13
C GLU A 107 36.30 -5.40 -12.68
N GLU A 108 37.13 -6.33 -12.22
CA GLU A 108 37.04 -6.85 -10.85
C GLU A 108 37.16 -5.68 -9.84
N GLY A 109 36.11 -5.47 -9.04
CA GLY A 109 36.01 -4.35 -8.10
C GLY A 109 35.27 -3.09 -8.61
N GLU A 110 34.86 -3.04 -9.88
CA GLU A 110 34.05 -1.92 -10.42
C GLU A 110 32.53 -2.15 -10.35
N GLU A 111 32.08 -3.36 -9.99
CA GLU A 111 30.65 -3.67 -9.94
C GLU A 111 29.92 -2.81 -8.90
N PRO A 112 28.76 -2.22 -9.25
CA PRO A 112 27.97 -1.48 -8.28
C PRO A 112 27.53 -2.41 -7.16
N VAL A 113 27.81 -2.01 -5.92
CA VAL A 113 27.37 -2.74 -4.74
C VAL A 113 25.85 -2.64 -4.64
N LEU A 114 25.16 -3.77 -4.82
CA LEU A 114 23.73 -3.84 -4.60
C LEU A 114 23.42 -3.88 -3.09
N PRO A 115 22.27 -3.35 -2.66
CA PRO A 115 21.74 -3.68 -1.34
C PRO A 115 21.66 -5.20 -1.14
N LYS A 116 21.94 -5.66 0.08
CA LYS A 116 22.01 -7.10 0.42
C LYS A 116 20.75 -7.87 -0.01
N GLU A 117 19.59 -7.23 0.10
CA GLU A 117 18.30 -7.80 -0.27
C GLU A 117 18.09 -7.94 -1.80
N LEU A 118 18.86 -7.21 -2.60
CA LEU A 118 18.83 -7.26 -4.07
C LEU A 118 19.90 -8.18 -4.68
N GLU A 119 20.88 -8.63 -3.90
CA GLU A 119 21.93 -9.58 -4.35
C GLU A 119 21.37 -10.86 -5.00
N PRO A 120 20.27 -11.47 -4.53
CA PRO A 120 19.68 -12.64 -5.21
C PRO A 120 19.26 -12.35 -6.67
N TYR A 121 19.01 -11.08 -7.01
CA TYR A 121 18.61 -10.62 -8.33
C TYR A 121 19.78 -10.05 -9.15
N ARG A 122 21.03 -10.19 -8.69
CA ARG A 122 22.23 -9.68 -9.38
C ARG A 122 22.30 -10.09 -10.85
N ASN A 123 21.97 -11.36 -11.16
CA ASN A 123 21.91 -11.87 -12.53
C ASN A 123 20.85 -11.17 -13.39
N LEU A 124 19.79 -10.63 -12.81
CA LEU A 124 18.85 -9.80 -13.57
C LEU A 124 19.45 -8.44 -13.93
N PHE A 125 20.21 -7.81 -13.03
CA PHE A 125 20.83 -6.50 -13.25
C PHE A 125 22.03 -6.52 -14.21
N PHE A 126 22.86 -7.56 -14.12
CA PHE A 126 24.16 -7.64 -14.78
C PHE A 126 24.34 -8.85 -15.70
N GLY A 127 23.40 -9.81 -15.68
CA GLY A 127 23.49 -10.99 -16.52
C GLY A 127 23.05 -10.75 -17.97
N VAL A 128 23.46 -11.68 -18.82
CA VAL A 128 23.00 -11.81 -20.21
C VAL A 128 22.14 -13.06 -20.38
N ASP A 129 21.24 -13.05 -21.36
CA ASP A 129 20.43 -14.20 -21.76
C ASP A 129 21.23 -15.17 -22.65
N GLY A 130 20.60 -16.25 -23.09
CA GLY A 130 21.24 -17.26 -23.96
C GLY A 130 21.65 -16.73 -25.34
N LYS A 131 21.27 -15.51 -25.70
CA LYS A 131 21.66 -14.81 -26.94
C LYS A 131 22.72 -13.74 -26.69
N GLY A 132 23.25 -13.63 -25.46
CA GLY A 132 24.21 -12.61 -25.07
C GLY A 132 23.61 -11.21 -24.88
N VAL A 133 22.27 -11.10 -24.81
CA VAL A 133 21.57 -9.82 -24.61
C VAL A 133 21.36 -9.59 -23.12
N ARG A 134 21.58 -8.35 -22.66
CA ARG A 134 21.39 -7.99 -21.24
C ARG A 134 19.98 -8.31 -20.77
N LYS A 135 19.87 -9.02 -19.64
CA LYS A 135 18.58 -9.34 -19.00
C LYS A 135 17.91 -8.09 -18.43
N PHE A 136 18.68 -7.16 -17.88
CA PHE A 136 18.18 -5.85 -17.45
C PHE A 136 17.95 -4.95 -18.67
N THR A 137 16.71 -4.89 -19.12
CA THR A 137 16.31 -4.05 -20.27
C THR A 137 15.92 -2.64 -19.83
N ASP A 138 15.86 -1.70 -20.78
CA ASP A 138 15.30 -0.35 -20.54
C ASP A 138 13.93 -0.41 -19.86
N ARG A 139 13.09 -1.38 -20.26
CA ARG A 139 11.74 -1.57 -19.71
C ARG A 139 11.78 -1.93 -18.23
N ILE A 140 12.62 -2.89 -17.84
CA ILE A 140 12.76 -3.31 -16.44
C ILE A 140 13.36 -2.16 -15.61
N ALA A 141 14.34 -1.45 -16.16
CA ALA A 141 14.97 -0.30 -15.49
C ALA A 141 13.95 0.82 -15.23
N LEU A 142 13.15 1.19 -16.24
CA LEU A 142 12.08 2.18 -16.11
C LEU A 142 10.96 1.75 -15.17
N MET A 143 10.66 0.45 -15.08
CA MET A 143 9.72 -0.08 -14.11
C MET A 143 10.30 0.01 -12.69
N CYS A 144 11.55 -0.39 -12.47
CA CYS A 144 12.19 -0.24 -11.16
C CYS A 144 12.23 1.22 -10.70
N GLN A 145 12.57 2.15 -11.61
CA GLN A 145 12.59 3.58 -11.34
C GLN A 145 11.21 4.11 -10.90
N LEU A 146 10.14 3.62 -11.54
CA LEU A 146 8.77 3.99 -11.18
C LEU A 146 8.41 3.59 -9.73
N PHE A 147 8.96 2.49 -9.24
CA PHE A 147 8.70 2.01 -7.88
C PHE A 147 9.68 2.55 -6.84
N SER A 148 10.83 3.07 -7.24
CA SER A 148 11.91 3.48 -6.35
C SER A 148 11.90 4.92 -5.77
N PRO A 149 10.90 5.81 -5.96
CA PRO A 149 10.96 7.14 -5.35
C PRO A 149 11.25 7.09 -3.85
N LYS A 150 12.30 7.79 -3.44
CA LYS A 150 12.80 7.80 -2.05
C LYS A 150 12.05 8.83 -1.21
N LEU A 151 10.78 8.56 -0.95
CA LEU A 151 9.96 9.33 -0.01
C LEU A 151 10.12 8.77 1.41
N PRO A 152 10.07 9.60 2.47
CA PRO A 152 10.28 9.19 3.87
C PRO A 152 9.04 8.50 4.45
N ILE A 153 8.62 7.44 3.77
CA ILE A 153 7.54 6.52 4.15
C ILE A 153 8.19 5.26 4.71
N LEU A 154 7.47 4.48 5.51
CA LEU A 154 7.98 3.17 5.94
C LEU A 154 8.22 2.24 4.74
N ALA A 155 9.32 1.51 4.78
CA ALA A 155 9.75 0.60 3.72
C ALA A 155 8.66 -0.42 3.35
N ASP A 156 8.05 -1.06 4.36
CA ASP A 156 6.98 -2.01 4.15
C ASP A 156 5.69 -1.34 3.63
N VAL A 157 5.45 -0.07 3.97
CA VAL A 157 4.30 0.68 3.43
C VAL A 157 4.50 1.00 1.95
N ARG A 158 5.68 1.46 1.53
CA ARG A 158 6.01 1.63 0.10
C ARG A 158 5.81 0.32 -0.67
N ARG A 159 6.33 -0.78 -0.13
CA ARG A 159 6.16 -2.12 -0.72
C ARG A 159 4.67 -2.48 -0.87
N ASN A 160 3.86 -2.28 0.15
CA ASN A 160 2.45 -2.65 0.11
C ASN A 160 1.65 -1.75 -0.86
N ILE A 161 1.95 -0.44 -0.92
CA ILE A 161 1.37 0.47 -1.93
C ILE A 161 1.70 -0.04 -3.34
N ALA A 162 2.99 -0.29 -3.60
CA ALA A 162 3.45 -0.77 -4.89
C ALA A 162 2.78 -2.09 -5.30
N LYS A 163 2.65 -3.03 -4.36
CA LYS A 163 2.02 -4.35 -4.57
C LYS A 163 0.55 -4.23 -4.96
N GLU A 164 -0.24 -3.46 -4.22
CA GLU A 164 -1.67 -3.28 -4.51
C GLU A 164 -1.88 -2.61 -5.87
N VAL A 165 -1.13 -1.54 -6.14
CA VAL A 165 -1.23 -0.80 -7.40
C VAL A 165 -0.81 -1.67 -8.59
N LEU A 166 0.33 -2.37 -8.50
CA LEU A 166 0.79 -3.28 -9.56
C LEU A 166 -0.21 -4.41 -9.79
N THR A 167 -0.75 -5.01 -8.73
CA THR A 167 -1.76 -6.08 -8.82
C THR A 167 -3.00 -5.59 -9.56
N PHE A 168 -3.51 -4.40 -9.21
CA PHE A 168 -4.65 -3.81 -9.91
C PHE A 168 -4.38 -3.62 -11.40
N TYR A 169 -3.28 -2.96 -11.78
CA TYR A 169 -2.98 -2.71 -13.20
C TYR A 169 -2.74 -4.01 -13.96
N ARG A 170 -2.12 -5.02 -13.35
CA ARG A 170 -1.97 -6.33 -13.96
C ARG A 170 -3.32 -7.01 -14.21
N GLU A 171 -4.26 -6.94 -13.27
CA GLU A 171 -5.62 -7.44 -13.45
C GLU A 171 -6.35 -6.70 -14.58
N GLN A 172 -6.21 -5.37 -14.67
CA GLN A 172 -6.82 -4.56 -15.73
C GLN A 172 -6.26 -4.87 -17.12
N VAL A 173 -4.94 -5.00 -17.24
CA VAL A 173 -4.31 -5.39 -18.51
C VAL A 173 -4.79 -6.78 -18.93
N LYS A 174 -4.78 -7.77 -18.02
CA LYS A 174 -5.30 -9.11 -18.30
C LYS A 174 -6.75 -9.08 -18.77
N ALA A 175 -7.62 -8.34 -18.07
CA ALA A 175 -9.04 -8.22 -18.45
C ALA A 175 -9.21 -7.58 -19.83
N SER A 176 -8.45 -6.53 -20.14
CA SER A 176 -8.51 -5.87 -21.44
C SER A 176 -8.07 -6.77 -22.60
N MET A 177 -7.10 -7.67 -22.36
CA MET A 177 -6.57 -8.60 -23.36
C MET A 177 -7.41 -9.87 -23.52
N GLN A 178 -8.19 -10.26 -22.51
CA GLN A 178 -9.05 -11.47 -22.55
C GLN A 178 -10.36 -11.27 -23.36
N SER A 179 -10.64 -10.07 -23.85
CA SER A 179 -11.87 -9.74 -24.58
C SER A 179 -11.80 -10.03 -26.10
N VAL A 180 -11.67 -11.30 -26.50
CA VAL A 180 -12.14 -11.77 -27.82
C VAL A 180 -12.62 -13.23 -27.70
N PRO A 181 -13.92 -13.50 -27.56
CA PRO A 181 -14.45 -14.84 -27.79
C PRO A 181 -14.13 -15.25 -29.23
N LYS A 182 -13.48 -16.41 -29.41
CA LYS A 182 -13.13 -16.95 -30.75
C LYS A 182 -14.34 -17.14 -31.69
N ASN A 183 -15.56 -17.06 -31.17
CA ASN A 183 -16.79 -17.40 -31.87
C ASN A 183 -17.60 -16.19 -32.39
N LEU A 184 -17.11 -14.96 -32.20
CA LEU A 184 -17.81 -13.72 -32.59
C LEU A 184 -16.89 -12.83 -33.46
N GLN A 185 -16.50 -13.34 -34.63
CA GLN A 185 -15.64 -12.60 -35.58
C GLN A 185 -16.41 -11.60 -36.48
N THR A 186 -17.73 -11.48 -36.35
CA THR A 186 -18.57 -10.69 -37.28
C THR A 186 -19.10 -9.37 -36.75
N GLU A 187 -18.96 -9.06 -35.45
CA GLU A 187 -19.32 -7.74 -34.92
C GLU A 187 -18.06 -7.01 -34.45
N GLN A 188 -17.98 -5.70 -34.74
CA GLN A 188 -16.95 -4.82 -34.17
C GLN A 188 -17.06 -4.83 -32.64
N LEU A 189 -16.38 -5.79 -32.01
CA LEU A 189 -16.26 -5.88 -30.57
C LEU A 189 -15.38 -4.73 -30.09
N TYR A 190 -16.03 -3.70 -29.54
CA TYR A 190 -15.33 -2.65 -28.82
C TYR A 190 -14.69 -3.26 -27.57
N LYS A 191 -13.34 -3.32 -27.54
CA LYS A 191 -12.60 -3.68 -26.33
C LYS A 191 -13.00 -2.72 -25.22
N ALA A 192 -13.40 -3.25 -24.06
CA ALA A 192 -13.67 -2.41 -22.90
C ALA A 192 -12.42 -1.60 -22.54
N ALA A 193 -12.57 -0.29 -22.39
CA ALA A 193 -11.46 0.57 -22.02
C ALA A 193 -10.92 0.14 -20.64
N PRO A 194 -9.59 -0.02 -20.49
CA PRO A 194 -9.02 -0.46 -19.23
C PRO A 194 -9.27 0.61 -18.15
N GLN A 195 -9.70 0.16 -16.97
CA GLN A 195 -9.95 1.07 -15.86
C GLN A 195 -8.61 1.51 -15.25
N SER A 196 -8.48 2.80 -14.96
CA SER A 196 -7.30 3.35 -14.28
C SER A 196 -7.66 3.72 -12.86
N LEU A 197 -6.66 3.67 -11.98
CA LEU A 197 -6.82 4.18 -10.63
C LEU A 197 -6.92 5.70 -10.64
N GLU A 198 -7.75 6.22 -9.73
CA GLU A 198 -7.86 7.64 -9.53
C GLU A 198 -6.60 8.15 -8.78
N ILE A 199 -6.06 9.26 -9.27
CA ILE A 199 -5.07 10.06 -8.55
C ILE A 199 -5.79 10.71 -7.36
N LEU A 200 -5.18 10.64 -6.19
CA LEU A 200 -5.77 11.17 -4.96
C LEU A 200 -5.22 12.54 -4.61
N ASP A 201 -6.07 13.38 -4.06
CA ASP A 201 -5.63 14.58 -3.35
C ASP A 201 -5.26 14.25 -1.89
N ASN A 202 -4.56 15.18 -1.25
CA ASN A 202 -4.18 15.06 0.16
C ASN A 202 -5.38 15.14 1.13
N ILE A 203 -6.58 15.45 0.64
CA ILE A 203 -7.81 15.59 1.46
C ILE A 203 -8.50 14.22 1.62
N ARG A 204 -8.33 13.33 0.64
CA ARG A 204 -8.95 12.00 0.58
C ARG A 204 -8.25 10.95 1.44
N LYS A 205 -6.94 11.07 1.69
CA LYS A 205 -6.21 10.15 2.59
C LYS A 205 -6.14 10.73 3.99
N ARG A 206 -6.70 9.99 4.96
CA ARG A 206 -6.92 10.46 6.34
C ARG A 206 -6.36 9.51 7.39
N HIS A 207 -5.56 8.55 6.95
CA HIS A 207 -5.05 7.48 7.77
C HIS A 207 -3.62 7.14 7.38
N LEU A 208 -2.86 6.67 8.36
CA LEU A 208 -1.56 6.06 8.19
C LEU A 208 -1.67 4.57 8.50
N GLN A 209 -1.02 3.74 7.69
CA GLN A 209 -0.92 2.31 7.94
C GLN A 209 0.46 2.00 8.48
N ILE A 210 0.51 1.43 9.67
CA ILE A 210 1.75 1.18 10.40
C ILE A 210 1.84 -0.32 10.68
N PRO A 211 2.75 -1.04 9.99
CA PRO A 211 2.97 -2.46 10.25
C PRO A 211 3.41 -2.69 11.70
N LYS A 212 2.96 -3.78 12.32
CA LYS A 212 3.37 -4.16 13.68
C LYS A 212 4.89 -4.24 13.84
N SER A 213 5.61 -4.70 12.81
CA SER A 213 7.07 -4.77 12.79
C SER A 213 7.76 -3.42 13.03
N ALA A 214 7.08 -2.31 12.75
CA ALA A 214 7.60 -0.96 12.95
C ALA A 214 7.22 -0.34 14.29
N ILE A 215 6.46 -1.04 15.14
CA ILE A 215 5.85 -0.51 16.35
C ILE A 215 6.46 -1.19 17.57
N LYS A 216 6.84 -0.40 18.58
CA LYS A 216 7.14 -0.92 19.91
C LYS A 216 5.95 -0.67 20.82
N VAL A 217 5.52 -1.70 21.54
CA VAL A 217 4.35 -1.66 22.44
C VAL A 217 4.83 -1.92 23.86
N TYR A 218 4.41 -1.09 24.80
CA TYR A 218 4.72 -1.21 26.22
C TYR A 218 3.46 -1.00 27.05
N TRP A 219 3.27 -1.82 28.09
CA TRP A 219 2.20 -1.63 29.07
C TRP A 219 2.77 -0.92 30.31
N ASN A 220 2.15 0.20 30.68
CA ASN A 220 2.47 0.95 31.88
C ASN A 220 1.44 0.60 32.96
N GLU A 221 1.85 -0.23 33.93
CA GLU A 221 0.98 -0.70 35.01
C GLU A 221 0.54 0.44 35.94
N GLU A 222 1.44 1.38 36.27
CA GLU A 222 1.14 2.49 37.19
C GLU A 222 0.04 3.43 36.66
N LYS A 223 0.01 3.63 35.34
CA LYS A 223 -0.94 4.52 34.65
C LYS A 223 -2.08 3.77 33.96
N GLU A 224 -2.10 2.44 34.07
CA GLU A 224 -3.04 1.56 33.37
C GLU A 224 -3.22 1.92 31.89
N GLN A 225 -2.11 2.06 31.14
CA GLN A 225 -2.14 2.47 29.74
C GLN A 225 -1.13 1.71 28.88
N THR A 226 -1.49 1.47 27.61
CA THR A 226 -0.54 1.03 26.59
C THR A 226 0.10 2.23 25.91
N GLU A 227 1.41 2.16 25.75
CA GLU A 227 2.20 3.16 25.05
C GLU A 227 2.77 2.58 23.75
N PHE A 228 2.35 3.16 22.62
CA PHE A 228 2.82 2.82 21.28
C PHE A 228 3.92 3.79 20.85
N THR A 229 5.12 3.27 20.62
CA THR A 229 6.17 4.02 19.94
C THR A 229 6.07 3.71 18.44
N ILE A 230 5.67 4.72 17.67
CA ILE A 230 5.53 4.63 16.21
C ILE A 230 6.60 5.48 15.52
N PRO A 231 7.07 5.09 14.33
CA PRO A 231 8.19 5.75 13.65
C PRO A 231 7.86 7.15 13.11
N TYR A 232 6.58 7.51 13.06
CA TYR A 232 6.11 8.81 12.56
C TYR A 232 6.02 9.91 13.63
N CYS A 233 6.13 9.56 14.91
CA CYS A 233 6.02 10.48 16.03
C CYS A 233 7.29 10.46 16.90
N GLY A 234 7.67 11.62 17.42
CA GLY A 234 8.69 11.68 18.48
C GLY A 234 8.14 11.27 19.85
N HIS A 235 6.83 11.42 20.04
CA HIS A 235 6.11 11.09 21.26
C HIS A 235 5.33 9.77 21.12
N LYS A 236 5.15 9.07 22.25
CA LYS A 236 4.35 7.84 22.30
C LYS A 236 2.86 8.15 22.06
N VAL A 237 2.18 7.29 21.33
CA VAL A 237 0.72 7.29 21.21
C VAL A 237 0.16 6.48 22.38
N ILE A 238 -0.75 7.09 23.14
CA ILE A 238 -1.24 6.53 24.41
C ILE A 238 -2.65 5.96 24.21
N VAL A 239 -2.83 4.73 24.67
CA VAL A 239 -4.13 4.05 24.73
C VAL A 239 -4.46 3.70 26.18
N PRO A 240 -5.48 4.32 26.78
CA PRO A 240 -5.85 4.04 28.16
C PRO A 240 -6.49 2.65 28.31
N THR A 241 -6.37 2.06 29.49
CA THR A 241 -7.15 0.92 30.03
C THR A 241 -7.15 -0.38 29.22
N MET A 242 -6.31 -0.50 28.19
CA MET A 242 -6.18 -1.70 27.36
C MET A 242 -4.73 -2.13 27.26
N ASN A 243 -4.41 -3.38 27.59
CA ASN A 243 -3.06 -3.94 27.50
C ASN A 243 -2.84 -4.67 26.17
N PHE A 244 -2.29 -3.97 25.17
CA PHE A 244 -1.97 -4.60 23.88
C PHE A 244 -0.64 -5.36 23.87
N ALA A 245 0.15 -5.29 24.95
CA ALA A 245 1.43 -5.98 25.05
C ALA A 245 1.21 -7.48 25.34
N THR A 246 0.27 -7.82 26.22
CA THR A 246 0.01 -9.20 26.63
C THR A 246 -1.28 -9.77 26.06
N ASP A 247 -2.35 -8.96 25.97
CA ASP A 247 -3.70 -9.51 25.76
C ASP A 247 -4.02 -9.69 24.27
N LEU A 248 -3.27 -9.03 23.40
CA LEU A 248 -3.56 -8.88 21.99
C LEU A 248 -2.31 -9.13 21.14
N THR A 249 -1.96 -10.40 20.95
CA THR A 249 -0.79 -10.80 20.15
C THR A 249 -1.11 -10.97 18.66
N GLN A 250 -2.37 -11.27 18.32
CA GLN A 250 -2.81 -11.67 16.98
C GLN A 250 -3.22 -10.50 16.06
N TRP A 251 -2.40 -9.47 15.97
CA TRP A 251 -2.57 -8.36 15.01
C TRP A 251 -1.26 -8.10 14.28
N ASN A 252 -1.34 -7.46 13.11
CA ASN A 252 -0.17 -7.15 12.29
C ASN A 252 -0.18 -5.73 11.67
N LEU A 253 -1.28 -4.98 11.83
CA LEU A 253 -1.43 -3.65 11.29
C LEU A 253 -2.11 -2.72 12.31
N VAL A 254 -1.55 -1.53 12.49
CA VAL A 254 -2.20 -0.39 13.12
C VAL A 254 -2.58 0.61 12.06
N ILE A 255 -3.78 1.17 12.18
CA ILE A 255 -4.26 2.23 11.33
C ILE A 255 -4.57 3.44 12.19
N LEU A 256 -3.79 4.50 12.01
CA LEU A 256 -3.93 5.73 12.77
C LEU A 256 -4.66 6.75 11.91
N HIS A 257 -5.83 7.21 12.34
CA HIS A 257 -6.66 8.12 11.56
C HIS A 257 -7.39 9.12 12.44
N GLN A 258 -7.93 10.18 11.84
CA GLN A 258 -8.91 11.05 12.51
C GLN A 258 -10.32 10.59 12.12
N GLU A 259 -11.28 10.65 13.05
CA GLU A 259 -12.67 10.24 12.77
C GLU A 259 -13.29 10.96 11.56
N PRO A 260 -14.23 10.32 10.84
CA PRO A 260 -14.86 10.89 9.66
C PRO A 260 -15.77 12.09 10.00
N GLY A 261 -15.41 13.25 9.46
CA GLY A 261 -16.27 14.43 9.24
C GLY A 261 -15.88 15.09 7.91
N SER A 262 -16.63 16.06 7.37
CA SER A 262 -16.31 16.66 6.05
C SER A 262 -14.87 17.21 6.00
N MET A 263 -14.37 17.77 7.10
CA MET A 263 -12.93 18.05 7.31
C MET A 263 -12.52 17.83 8.79
N PRO A 264 -11.42 17.10 9.07
CA PRO A 264 -10.92 16.95 10.43
C PRO A 264 -10.35 18.27 10.96
N LYS A 265 -10.86 18.72 12.11
CA LYS A 265 -10.35 19.89 12.84
C LYS A 265 -9.16 19.47 13.70
N LEU A 266 -8.40 20.43 14.22
CA LEU A 266 -7.32 20.15 15.18
C LEU A 266 -7.85 19.44 16.45
N SER A 267 -9.11 19.72 16.82
CA SER A 267 -9.79 19.10 17.95
C SER A 267 -10.43 17.74 17.63
N THR A 268 -10.36 17.26 16.38
CA THR A 268 -10.91 15.94 16.03
C THR A 268 -10.02 14.86 16.65
N PRO A 269 -10.57 13.95 17.47
CA PRO A 269 -9.80 12.92 18.15
C PRO A 269 -9.13 12.00 17.13
N TRP A 270 -7.97 11.49 17.52
CA TRP A 270 -7.29 10.44 16.80
C TRP A 270 -7.83 9.08 17.24
N VAL A 271 -7.94 8.18 16.29
CA VAL A 271 -8.39 6.81 16.49
C VAL A 271 -7.31 5.88 15.98
N LEU A 272 -7.05 4.86 16.76
CA LEU A 272 -6.12 3.78 16.46
C LEU A 272 -6.93 2.51 16.26
N ASP A 273 -6.90 2.02 15.03
CA ASP A 273 -7.55 0.80 14.62
C ASP A 273 -6.52 -0.33 14.52
N ILE A 274 -6.71 -1.38 15.32
CA ILE A 274 -5.82 -2.55 15.36
C ILE A 274 -6.47 -3.67 14.60
N ARG A 275 -5.76 -4.17 13.59
CA ARG A 275 -6.28 -5.17 12.66
C ARG A 275 -5.29 -6.30 12.43
N HIS A 276 -5.85 -7.45 12.09
CA HIS A 276 -5.14 -8.51 11.42
C HIS A 276 -5.58 -8.53 9.95
N VAL A 277 -4.65 -8.24 9.04
CA VAL A 277 -4.92 -8.18 7.60
C VAL A 277 -3.84 -8.91 6.81
N LEU A 278 -4.22 -9.60 5.73
CA LEU A 278 -3.27 -10.22 4.80
C LEU A 278 -2.68 -9.12 3.90
N GLU A 279 -1.46 -8.64 4.22
CA GLU A 279 -0.60 -7.72 3.42
C GLU A 279 -1.29 -6.74 2.46
N SER A 280 -2.43 -6.14 2.84
CA SER A 280 -3.18 -5.26 1.96
C SER A 280 -3.01 -3.80 2.39
N TYR A 281 -2.68 -2.93 1.43
CA TYR A 281 -2.66 -1.49 1.67
C TYR A 281 -4.03 -0.87 1.38
N LEU A 282 -4.63 -0.25 2.38
CA LEU A 282 -5.88 0.48 2.27
C LEU A 282 -5.64 1.89 1.73
N ILE A 283 -6.20 2.19 0.56
CA ILE A 283 -5.98 3.46 -0.14
C ILE A 283 -6.97 4.52 0.32
N LYS A 284 -8.24 4.13 0.54
CA LYS A 284 -9.28 4.92 1.20
C LYS A 284 -9.73 4.18 2.44
N TYR A 285 -9.61 4.79 3.62
CA TYR A 285 -10.03 4.17 4.89
C TYR A 285 -11.45 4.54 5.32
N THR A 286 -12.05 5.57 4.70
CA THR A 286 -13.23 6.26 5.23
C THR A 286 -14.53 6.13 4.42
N ASP A 287 -14.60 5.26 3.41
CA ASP A 287 -15.84 5.13 2.60
C ASP A 287 -16.88 4.15 3.17
N VAL A 288 -16.60 3.52 4.32
CA VAL A 288 -17.59 2.68 5.02
C VAL A 288 -17.85 3.26 6.40
N ARG A 289 -19.06 3.81 6.61
CA ARG A 289 -19.60 4.03 7.96
C ARG A 289 -19.58 2.68 8.68
N ASN A 290 -18.61 2.48 9.56
CA ASN A 290 -18.62 1.31 10.43
C ASN A 290 -19.78 1.50 11.42
N ALA A 291 -20.92 0.83 11.19
CA ALA A 291 -22.12 0.99 12.01
C ALA A 291 -21.87 0.71 13.51
N TYR A 292 -20.80 -0.02 13.82
CA TYR A 292 -20.36 -0.35 15.17
C TYR A 292 -19.39 0.66 15.80
N ALA A 293 -18.82 1.60 15.03
CA ALA A 293 -17.93 2.63 15.59
C ALA A 293 -18.70 3.55 16.55
N GLY A 294 -19.96 3.89 16.20
CA GLY A 294 -20.82 4.75 17.00
C GLY A 294 -21.13 4.20 18.41
N SER A 295 -21.19 2.88 18.59
CA SER A 295 -21.47 2.26 19.89
C SER A 295 -20.22 2.14 20.76
N ALA A 296 -19.05 1.84 20.18
CA ALA A 296 -17.77 1.84 20.89
C ALA A 296 -17.41 3.24 21.42
N PHE A 297 -17.66 4.27 20.61
CA PHE A 297 -17.47 5.68 20.99
C PHE A 297 -18.34 6.12 22.17
N GLN A 298 -19.61 5.70 22.19
CA GLN A 298 -20.51 6.01 23.30
C GLN A 298 -20.14 5.29 24.59
N GLN A 299 -19.53 4.10 24.51
CA GLN A 299 -19.05 3.36 25.68
C GLN A 299 -17.77 3.96 26.27
N ALA A 300 -16.78 4.35 25.44
CA ALA A 300 -15.57 5.02 25.91
C ALA A 300 -15.90 6.36 26.62
N LYS A 301 -16.86 7.12 26.08
CA LYS A 301 -17.31 8.38 26.68
C LYS A 301 -18.07 8.22 28.01
N LYS A 302 -18.65 7.04 28.27
CA LYS A 302 -19.30 6.72 29.56
C LYS A 302 -18.31 6.35 30.66
N GLY A 303 -17.12 5.87 30.32
CA GLY A 303 -16.06 5.53 31.28
C GLY A 303 -15.20 6.73 31.73
N MET A 304 -15.38 7.89 31.12
CA MET A 304 -14.65 9.14 31.43
C MET A 304 -15.47 10.16 32.26
N ARG A 305 -16.61 9.74 32.82
CA ARG A 305 -17.41 10.56 33.76
C ARG A 305 -17.39 9.96 35.14
#